data_AF-A0A925S9D3-F1
#
_entry.id   AF-A0A925S9D3-F1
#
_cell.length_a   1.000
_cell.length_b   1.000
_cell.length_c   1.000
_cell.angle_alpha   90.00
_cell.angle_beta   90.00
_cell.angle_gamma   90.00
#
_symmetry.space_group_name_H-M   'P 1'
#
loop_
_entity.id
_entity.type
_entity.pdbx_description
1 polymer ?
#
loop_
_entity_poly.entity_id
_entity_poly.type
_entity_poly.pdbx_seq_one_letter_code
_entity_poly.pdbx_strand_id
1 'polypeptide(L)'
;TAQAANSDVQVLSQDLTKTWQLEDNSINVVFSSNFLEHLPTKDAILHTFKEAHRVLAPGGKIILLGPNIRFCYDVYWDFFDHYIPLSDRSVNEALNLEGFETIKSIDRFLPFSMQNKVPTHPLLVSLYLRMPFAWPYFGKQFLIVANSNKKK
;
A
#
# COMPACT_ATOMS: atom_id res chain seq x y z
N THR A 1 -4.89 -4.43 19.75
CA THR A 1 -3.96 -3.68 18.88
C THR A 1 -3.25 -2.57 19.64
N ALA A 2 -3.94 -1.63 20.28
CA ALA A 2 -3.27 -0.61 21.13
C ALA A 2 -2.48 -1.22 22.31
N GLN A 3 -3.01 -2.26 22.94
CA GLN A 3 -2.37 -2.94 24.08
C GLN A 3 -1.12 -3.77 23.73
N ALA A 4 -0.85 -4.00 22.45
CA ALA A 4 0.30 -4.79 21.97
C ALA A 4 1.37 -3.91 21.32
N ALA A 5 1.14 -2.60 21.25
CA ALA A 5 2.10 -1.65 20.71
C ALA A 5 3.29 -1.48 21.68
N ASN A 6 4.49 -1.37 21.14
CA ASN A 6 5.68 -1.05 21.92
C ASN A 6 5.63 0.42 22.39
N SER A 7 6.45 0.80 23.38
CA SER A 7 6.44 2.15 23.96
C SER A 7 6.83 3.27 22.99
N ASP A 8 7.52 2.93 21.90
CA ASP A 8 7.91 3.81 20.81
C ASP A 8 6.85 3.92 19.70
N VAL A 9 5.70 3.25 19.84
CA VAL A 9 4.62 3.24 18.85
C VAL A 9 3.43 4.04 19.36
N GLN A 10 3.08 5.11 18.65
CA GLN A 10 1.83 5.83 18.85
C GLN A 10 0.71 5.20 18.03
N VAL A 11 -0.38 4.80 18.70
CA VAL A 11 -1.56 4.23 18.04
C VAL A 11 -2.67 5.26 17.94
N LEU A 12 -3.11 5.52 16.71
CA LEU A 12 -4.26 6.38 16.41
C LEU A 12 -5.44 5.51 15.96
N SER A 13 -6.52 5.47 16.73
CA SER A 13 -7.76 4.80 16.35
C SER A 13 -8.72 5.80 15.71
N GLN A 14 -8.78 5.82 14.39
CA GLN A 14 -9.60 6.77 13.63
C GLN A 14 -10.15 6.16 12.35
N ASP A 15 -11.22 6.77 11.83
CA ASP A 15 -11.73 6.52 10.49
C ASP A 15 -10.85 7.22 9.45
N LEU A 16 -10.19 6.47 8.58
CA LEU A 16 -9.28 7.00 7.56
C LEU A 16 -10.00 7.74 6.42
N THR A 17 -11.33 7.65 6.35
CA THR A 17 -12.15 8.49 5.46
C THR A 17 -12.38 9.91 6.01
N LYS A 18 -11.87 10.20 7.21
CA LYS A 18 -11.86 11.53 7.83
C LYS A 18 -10.45 12.13 7.80
N THR A 19 -10.33 13.39 8.18
CA THR A 19 -9.02 14.04 8.36
C THR A 19 -8.21 13.29 9.40
N TRP A 20 -6.95 13.00 9.08
CA TRP A 20 -6.05 12.29 9.98
C TRP A 20 -5.60 13.21 11.10
N GLN A 21 -5.57 12.69 12.33
CA GLN A 21 -5.08 13.36 13.54
C GLN A 21 -3.55 13.50 13.54
N LEU A 22 -3.00 14.08 12.48
CA LEU A 22 -1.59 14.33 12.24
C LEU A 22 -1.44 15.73 11.64
N GLU A 23 -0.39 16.43 12.06
CA GLU A 23 -0.06 17.75 11.53
C GLU A 23 0.45 17.67 10.09
N ASP A 24 0.32 18.77 9.36
CA ASP A 24 0.89 18.90 8.02
C ASP A 24 2.41 18.73 8.08
N ASN A 25 2.98 18.03 7.09
CA ASN A 25 4.43 17.82 6.97
C ASN A 25 5.12 17.18 8.21
N SER A 26 4.38 16.44 9.03
CA SER A 26 4.86 15.89 10.30
C SER A 26 5.57 14.54 10.21
N ILE A 27 5.40 13.81 9.10
CA ILE A 27 6.00 12.47 8.91
C ILE A 27 6.77 12.35 7.59
N ASN A 28 7.74 11.45 7.54
CA ASN A 28 8.58 11.26 6.35
C ASN A 28 8.09 10.14 5.42
N VAL A 29 7.37 9.16 5.97
CA VAL A 29 6.93 7.96 5.23
C VAL A 29 5.53 7.56 5.65
N VAL A 30 4.68 7.27 4.67
CA VAL A 30 3.41 6.54 4.82
C VAL A 30 3.60 5.16 4.20
N PHE A 31 3.30 4.11 4.96
CA PHE A 31 3.32 2.74 4.45
C PHE A 31 1.92 2.13 4.60
N SER A 32 1.44 1.48 3.55
CA SER A 32 0.19 0.74 3.54
C SER A 32 0.37 -0.59 2.82
N SER A 33 -0.17 -1.66 3.40
CA SER A 33 -0.07 -3.01 2.85
C SER A 33 -1.43 -3.70 2.95
N ASN A 34 -1.97 -4.16 1.81
CA ASN A 34 -3.24 -4.90 1.73
C ASN A 34 -4.37 -4.22 2.52
N PHE A 35 -4.74 -3.01 2.07
CA PHE A 35 -5.62 -2.10 2.81
C PHE A 35 -6.56 -1.35 1.88
N LEU A 36 -6.04 -0.79 0.79
CA LEU A 36 -6.79 0.11 -0.10
C LEU A 36 -8.01 -0.57 -0.74
N GLU A 37 -7.91 -1.86 -1.02
CA GLU A 37 -8.97 -2.71 -1.57
C GLU A 37 -10.19 -2.84 -0.64
N HIS A 38 -9.99 -2.59 0.65
CA HIS A 38 -11.01 -2.65 1.70
C HIS A 38 -11.70 -1.30 1.94
N LEU A 39 -11.24 -0.23 1.30
CA LEU A 39 -11.93 1.05 1.38
C LEU A 39 -13.26 0.98 0.61
N PRO A 40 -14.34 1.61 1.10
CA PRO A 40 -15.69 1.38 0.56
C PRO A 40 -15.92 2.06 -0.80
N THR A 41 -15.17 3.11 -1.13
CA THR A 41 -15.32 3.87 -2.38
C THR A 41 -13.98 4.37 -2.92
N LYS A 42 -13.93 4.69 -4.22
CA LYS A 42 -12.75 5.32 -4.82
C LYS A 42 -12.45 6.69 -4.21
N ASP A 43 -13.49 7.43 -3.81
CA ASP A 43 -13.33 8.71 -3.11
C ASP A 43 -12.63 8.54 -1.76
N ALA A 44 -12.88 7.44 -1.03
CA ALA A 44 -12.17 7.14 0.20
C ALA A 44 -10.67 6.87 -0.04
N ILE A 45 -10.30 6.25 -1.17
CA ILE A 45 -8.90 6.08 -1.60
C ILE A 45 -8.27 7.43 -1.92
N LEU A 46 -8.94 8.27 -2.71
CA LEU A 46 -8.45 9.60 -3.06
C LEU A 46 -8.26 10.47 -1.82
N HIS A 47 -9.23 10.46 -0.90
CA HIS A 47 -9.12 11.14 0.40
C HIS A 47 -7.94 10.63 1.23
N THR A 48 -7.72 9.30 1.26
CA THR A 48 -6.57 8.69 1.93
C THR A 48 -5.24 9.19 1.35
N PHE A 49 -5.11 9.28 0.03
CA PHE A 49 -3.92 9.80 -0.61
C PHE A 49 -3.75 11.30 -0.39
N LYS A 50 -4.83 12.07 -0.43
CA LYS A 50 -4.82 13.49 -0.11
C LYS A 50 -4.31 13.76 1.31
N GLU A 51 -4.82 13.02 2.29
CA GLU A 51 -4.36 13.12 3.68
C GLU A 51 -2.90 12.67 3.82
N ALA A 52 -2.50 11.59 3.16
CA ALA A 52 -1.10 11.16 3.11
C ALA A 52 -0.20 12.27 2.53
N HIS A 53 -0.62 12.94 1.45
CA HIS A 53 0.13 14.04 0.86
C HIS A 53 0.24 15.24 1.82
N ARG A 54 -0.82 15.55 2.57
CA ARG A 54 -0.85 16.65 3.55
C ARG A 54 0.14 16.41 4.70
N VAL A 55 0.14 15.21 5.26
CA VAL A 55 0.95 14.90 6.46
C VAL A 55 2.41 14.58 6.13
N LEU A 56 2.70 14.16 4.88
CA LEU A 56 4.07 13.91 4.44
C LEU A 56 4.84 15.22 4.32
N ALA A 57 6.03 15.27 4.91
CA ALA A 57 6.99 16.34 4.68
C ALA A 57 7.33 16.46 3.18
N PRO A 58 7.81 17.61 2.69
CA PRO A 58 8.22 17.76 1.30
C PRO A 58 9.26 16.71 0.91
N GLY A 59 9.01 15.96 -0.15
CA GLY A 59 9.87 14.84 -0.58
C GLY A 59 9.71 13.55 0.24
N GLY A 60 8.76 13.53 1.19
CA GLY A 60 8.31 12.34 1.88
C GLY A 60 7.74 11.30 0.92
N LYS A 61 7.64 10.05 1.37
CA LYS A 61 7.29 8.90 0.52
C LYS A 61 6.03 8.21 0.98
N ILE A 62 5.20 7.81 0.02
CA ILE A 62 4.17 6.80 0.22
C ILE A 62 4.63 5.48 -0.41
N ILE A 63 4.53 4.40 0.36
CA ILE A 63 4.90 3.05 -0.05
C ILE A 63 3.65 2.18 0.07
N LEU A 64 3.19 1.64 -1.07
CA LEU A 64 1.97 0.86 -1.16
C LEU A 64 2.29 -0.56 -1.62
N LEU A 65 1.82 -1.53 -0.85
CA LEU A 65 1.84 -2.95 -1.19
C LEU A 65 0.38 -3.42 -1.22
N GLY A 66 -0.03 -4.17 -2.24
CA GLY A 66 -1.42 -4.64 -2.28
C GLY A 66 -1.68 -5.62 -3.40
N PRO A 67 -2.82 -6.34 -3.37
CA PRO A 67 -3.21 -7.23 -4.45
C PRO A 67 -3.27 -6.47 -5.76
N ASN A 68 -2.67 -7.04 -6.81
CA ASN A 68 -2.86 -6.54 -8.15
C ASN A 68 -3.89 -7.40 -8.85
N ILE A 69 -5.11 -6.89 -9.03
CA ILE A 69 -6.22 -7.62 -9.66
C ILE A 69 -5.83 -8.22 -11.01
N ARG A 70 -4.89 -7.61 -11.75
CA ARG A 70 -4.37 -8.14 -13.01
C ARG A 70 -3.75 -9.53 -12.90
N PHE A 71 -3.26 -9.91 -11.71
CA PHE A 71 -2.51 -11.15 -11.47
C PHE A 71 -3.10 -12.03 -10.35
N CYS A 72 -4.17 -11.57 -9.71
CA CYS A 72 -4.91 -12.34 -8.71
C CYS A 72 -6.43 -12.32 -8.92
N TYR A 73 -6.92 -11.97 -10.12
CA TYR A 73 -8.36 -11.93 -10.43
C TYR A 73 -9.11 -13.23 -10.11
N ASP A 74 -8.41 -14.36 -10.13
CA ASP A 74 -8.90 -15.71 -9.86
C ASP A 74 -9.28 -15.92 -8.39
N VAL A 75 -8.59 -15.25 -7.48
CA VAL A 75 -8.75 -15.40 -6.02
C VAL A 75 -9.17 -14.10 -5.32
N TYR A 76 -9.12 -12.97 -6.03
CA TYR A 76 -9.41 -11.66 -5.44
C TYR A 76 -10.81 -11.58 -4.84
N TRP A 77 -11.77 -12.22 -5.48
CA TRP A 77 -13.17 -12.20 -5.09
C TRP A 77 -13.53 -13.25 -4.04
N ASP A 78 -12.58 -14.11 -3.65
CA ASP A 78 -12.76 -15.05 -2.54
C ASP A 78 -12.77 -14.33 -1.17
N PHE A 79 -12.33 -13.06 -1.14
CA PHE A 79 -12.29 -12.21 0.05
C PHE A 79 -13.53 -11.32 0.09
N PHE A 80 -14.39 -11.60 1.07
CA PHE A 80 -15.68 -10.90 1.23
C PHE A 80 -15.54 -9.39 1.43
N ASP A 81 -14.42 -8.95 2.02
CA ASP A 81 -14.12 -7.56 2.35
C ASP A 81 -13.34 -6.82 1.24
N HIS A 82 -13.14 -7.42 0.07
CA HIS A 82 -12.62 -6.71 -1.09
C HIS A 82 -13.73 -5.95 -1.81
N TYR A 83 -13.75 -4.63 -1.65
CA TYR A 83 -14.76 -3.77 -2.26
C TYR A 83 -14.33 -3.22 -3.62
N ILE A 84 -13.06 -2.79 -3.75
CA ILE A 84 -12.58 -2.07 -4.92
C ILE A 84 -11.47 -2.85 -5.58
N PRO A 85 -11.62 -3.32 -6.85
CA PRO A 85 -10.53 -3.99 -7.56
C PRO A 85 -9.43 -2.99 -7.94
N LEU A 86 -8.22 -3.22 -7.45
CA LEU A 86 -7.07 -2.35 -7.69
C LEU A 86 -5.98 -3.05 -8.50
N SER A 87 -5.39 -2.32 -9.43
CA SER A 87 -4.18 -2.71 -10.15
C SER A 87 -3.06 -1.72 -9.87
N ASP A 88 -1.82 -2.11 -10.19
CA ASP A 88 -0.68 -1.19 -10.18
C ASP A 88 -0.98 0.08 -10.99
N ARG A 89 -1.67 -0.04 -12.13
CA ARG A 89 -1.99 1.08 -13.02
C ARG A 89 -2.98 2.06 -12.40
N SER A 90 -4.09 1.54 -11.87
CA SER A 90 -5.13 2.37 -11.26
C SER A 90 -4.66 3.05 -9.98
N VAL A 91 -3.79 2.41 -9.20
CA VAL A 91 -3.20 3.02 -8.00
C VAL A 91 -2.23 4.14 -8.39
N ASN A 92 -1.39 3.94 -9.40
CA ASN A 92 -0.50 5.01 -9.91
C ASN A 92 -1.29 6.19 -10.47
N GLU A 93 -2.41 5.95 -11.16
CA GLU A 93 -3.30 7.01 -11.63
C GLU A 93 -3.88 7.83 -10.46
N ALA A 94 -4.44 7.15 -9.45
CA ALA A 94 -4.98 7.81 -8.27
C ALA A 94 -3.93 8.60 -7.47
N LEU A 95 -2.71 8.07 -7.34
CA LEU A 95 -1.59 8.81 -6.74
C LEU A 95 -1.26 10.09 -7.53
N ASN A 96 -1.23 10.00 -8.86
CA ASN A 96 -0.95 11.16 -9.71
C ASN A 96 -2.04 12.24 -9.62
N LEU A 97 -3.31 11.84 -9.47
CA LEU A 97 -4.44 12.77 -9.27
C LEU A 97 -4.28 13.55 -7.96
N GLU A 98 -3.77 12.90 -6.91
CA GLU A 98 -3.53 13.51 -5.59
C GLU A 98 -2.13 14.14 -5.45
N GLY A 99 -1.46 14.41 -6.58
CA GLY A 99 -0.24 15.21 -6.61
C GLY A 99 1.07 14.45 -6.36
N PHE A 100 1.03 13.13 -6.18
CA PHE A 100 2.25 12.33 -6.03
C PHE A 100 2.97 12.11 -7.36
N GLU A 101 4.29 11.92 -7.28
CA GLU A 101 5.13 11.44 -8.37
C GLU A 101 5.59 10.01 -8.10
N THR A 102 5.26 9.09 -9.01
CA THR A 102 5.69 7.68 -8.90
C THR A 102 7.18 7.54 -9.16
N ILE A 103 7.93 7.03 -8.19
CA ILE A 103 9.37 6.75 -8.29
C ILE A 103 9.59 5.31 -8.76
N LYS A 104 8.77 4.37 -8.28
CA LYS A 104 8.90 2.95 -8.56
C LYS A 104 7.54 2.28 -8.59
N SER A 105 7.31 1.45 -9.59
CA SER A 105 6.11 0.61 -9.69
C SER A 105 6.54 -0.79 -10.16
N ILE A 106 6.37 -1.79 -9.30
CA ILE A 106 6.55 -3.20 -9.62
C ILE A 106 5.16 -3.83 -9.62
N ASP A 107 4.74 -4.40 -10.74
CA ASP A 107 3.38 -4.91 -10.94
C ASP A 107 3.14 -6.26 -10.26
N ARG A 108 4.18 -7.07 -10.14
CA ARG A 108 4.25 -8.37 -9.46
C ARG A 108 5.48 -8.40 -8.57
N PHE A 109 5.31 -8.20 -7.27
CA PHE A 109 6.38 -8.10 -6.28
C PHE A 109 6.35 -9.26 -5.29
N LEU A 110 5.32 -9.34 -4.43
CA LEU A 110 5.16 -10.45 -3.50
C LEU A 110 4.14 -11.48 -4.01
N PRO A 111 4.32 -12.78 -3.69
CA PRO A 111 3.26 -13.75 -3.86
C PRO A 111 2.01 -13.31 -3.09
N PHE A 112 0.84 -13.73 -3.56
CA PHE A 112 -0.38 -13.47 -2.82
C PHE A 112 -0.35 -14.34 -1.56
N SER A 113 -0.16 -13.72 -0.39
CA SER A 113 -0.23 -14.45 0.87
C SER A 113 -1.70 -14.69 1.19
N MET A 114 -2.24 -15.77 0.64
CA MET A 114 -3.46 -16.39 1.14
C MET A 114 -3.19 -16.81 2.59
N GLN A 115 -4.24 -16.97 3.38
CA GLN A 115 -4.29 -17.51 4.75
C GLN A 115 -3.63 -18.90 4.95
N ASN A 116 -2.77 -19.34 4.03
CA ASN A 116 -2.06 -20.58 4.05
C ASN A 116 -0.90 -20.54 5.05
N LYS A 117 -0.95 -21.50 5.95
CA LYS A 117 0.03 -21.91 6.96
C LYS A 117 1.36 -22.38 6.36
N VAL A 118 1.92 -21.67 5.40
CA VAL A 118 3.30 -21.94 4.96
C VAL A 118 4.21 -21.19 5.94
N PRO A 119 4.94 -21.87 6.84
CA PRO A 119 5.91 -21.21 7.69
C PRO A 119 6.93 -20.53 6.79
N THR A 120 6.87 -19.20 6.71
CA THR A 120 7.79 -18.40 5.92
C THR A 120 9.07 -18.23 6.71
N HIS A 121 10.07 -19.05 6.42
CA HIS A 121 11.39 -18.89 7.01
C HIS A 121 12.02 -17.56 6.52
N PRO A 122 12.56 -16.70 7.40
CA PRO A 122 13.13 -15.40 7.01
C PRO A 122 14.18 -15.48 5.89
N LEU A 123 14.97 -16.56 5.86
CA LEU A 123 15.95 -16.80 4.78
C LEU A 123 15.29 -16.99 3.40
N LEU A 124 14.16 -17.69 3.33
CA LEU A 124 13.45 -17.91 2.06
C LEU A 124 12.85 -16.61 1.54
N VAL A 125 12.27 -15.80 2.44
CA VAL A 125 11.78 -14.45 2.11
C VAL A 125 12.94 -13.59 1.61
N SER A 126 14.06 -13.58 2.34
CA SER A 126 15.26 -12.82 1.96
C SER A 126 15.82 -13.25 0.60
N LEU A 127 15.88 -14.55 0.34
CA LEU A 127 16.33 -15.10 -0.95
C LEU A 127 15.38 -14.70 -2.09
N TYR A 128 14.07 -14.85 -1.89
CA TYR A 128 13.05 -14.43 -2.86
C TYR A 128 13.17 -12.93 -3.21
N LEU A 129 13.31 -12.07 -2.19
CA LEU A 129 13.48 -10.63 -2.38
C LEU A 129 14.77 -10.26 -3.13
N ARG A 130 15.79 -11.13 -3.11
CA ARG A 130 17.04 -10.96 -3.87
C ARG A 130 16.97 -11.48 -5.30
N MET A 131 15.86 -12.11 -5.70
CA MET A 131 15.67 -12.70 -7.04
C MET A 131 14.56 -11.99 -7.83
N PRO A 132 14.80 -10.77 -8.38
CA PRO A 132 13.78 -10.05 -9.16
C PRO A 132 13.22 -10.82 -10.35
N PHE A 133 13.99 -11.73 -10.94
CA PHE A 133 13.53 -12.59 -12.03
C PHE A 133 12.43 -13.57 -11.61
N ALA A 134 12.29 -13.87 -10.31
CA ALA A 134 11.25 -14.74 -9.79
C ALA A 134 9.90 -14.02 -9.68
N TRP A 135 9.89 -12.69 -9.53
CA TRP A 135 8.67 -11.94 -9.22
C TRP A 135 7.62 -11.98 -10.33
N PRO A 136 7.94 -11.94 -11.64
CA PRO A 136 6.95 -12.10 -12.70
C PRO A 136 6.20 -13.44 -12.66
N TYR A 137 6.81 -14.48 -12.09
CA TYR A 137 6.24 -15.83 -12.04
C TYR A 137 5.42 -16.08 -10.79
N PHE A 138 5.89 -15.61 -9.63
CA PHE A 138 5.24 -15.88 -8.35
C PHE A 138 4.48 -14.69 -7.78
N GLY A 139 4.81 -13.47 -8.21
CA GLY A 139 4.26 -12.23 -7.70
C GLY A 139 2.82 -12.02 -8.17
N LYS A 140 1.99 -11.60 -7.23
CA LYS A 140 0.57 -11.26 -7.43
C LYS A 140 0.19 -9.93 -6.80
N GLN A 141 1.04 -9.39 -5.92
CA GLN A 141 0.87 -8.07 -5.30
C GLN A 141 1.75 -7.03 -6.00
N PHE A 142 1.31 -5.79 -6.13
CA PHE A 142 2.15 -4.69 -6.60
C PHE A 142 2.99 -4.10 -5.46
N LEU A 143 4.11 -3.45 -5.79
CA LEU A 143 4.81 -2.51 -4.92
C LEU A 143 4.95 -1.17 -5.62
N ILE A 144 4.38 -0.12 -5.03
CA ILE A 144 4.47 1.25 -5.54
C ILE A 144 5.16 2.13 -4.51
N VAL A 145 6.09 2.95 -4.97
CA VAL A 145 6.73 4.01 -4.18
C VAL A 145 6.55 5.31 -4.93
N ALA A 146 5.98 6.31 -4.26
CA ALA A 146 5.80 7.65 -4.80
C ALA A 146 6.24 8.71 -3.79
N ASN A 147 6.65 9.88 -4.27
CA ASN A 147 7.03 11.02 -3.43
C ASN A 147 5.95 12.11 -3.44
N SER A 148 5.91 12.91 -2.37
CA SER A 148 5.02 14.07 -2.21
C SER A 148 5.59 15.38 -2.78
N ASN A 149 6.49 15.31 -3.77
CA ASN A 149 6.99 16.53 -4.39
C ASN A 149 5.86 17.20 -5.17
N LYS A 150 5.61 18.48 -4.88
CA LYS A 150 4.71 19.28 -5.71
C LYS A 150 5.23 19.27 -7.14
N LYS A 151 4.40 18.83 -8.09
CA LYS A 151 4.65 19.10 -9.52
C LYS A 151 4.83 20.61 -9.68
N LYS A 152 5.98 21.01 -10.20
CA LYS A 152 6.26 22.41 -10.59
C LYS A 152 5.31 22.84 -11.70
#